data_AF-A0A2R8BIE5-F1
#
_entry.id   AF-A0A2R8BIE5-F1
#
_cell.length_a   1.000
_cell.length_b   1.000
_cell.length_c   1.000
_cell.angle_alpha   90.00
_cell.angle_beta   90.00
_cell.angle_gamma   90.00
#
_symmetry.space_group_name_H-M   'P 1'
#
loop_
_entity.id
_entity.type
_entity.pdbx_description
1 polymer ?
#
loop_
_entity_poly.entity_id
_entity_poly.type
_entity_poly.pdbx_seq_one_letter_code
_entity_poly.pdbx_strand_id
1 'polypeptide(L)'
;MKNFFLTAAFVCAAGGAYAAPSTFQQTCSNIEFAYLGSDAGVAATCLTAAGAPNQTSIVVPGISNENGTLTRSGGASSFQKSCGNIDIQITGTAGVFLTALCRDGNGNSQSTSIEIEGLGNNDGNLAF
;
A
#
# COMPACT_ATOMS: atom_id res chain seq x y z
N MET A 1 9.02 -49.93 -36.27
CA MET A 1 8.66 -49.57 -34.88
C MET A 1 8.61 -48.05 -34.83
N LYS A 2 7.43 -47.46 -34.59
CA LYS A 2 7.12 -46.04 -34.85
C LYS A 2 6.92 -45.37 -33.50
N ASN A 3 7.96 -44.70 -33.00
CA ASN A 3 7.96 -44.07 -31.68
C ASN A 3 7.15 -42.76 -31.72
N PHE A 4 6.08 -42.74 -30.93
CA PHE A 4 5.21 -41.60 -30.72
C PHE A 4 5.75 -40.82 -29.50
N PHE A 5 6.31 -39.63 -29.72
CA PHE A 5 6.72 -38.74 -28.63
C PHE A 5 5.52 -37.86 -28.25
N LEU A 6 4.91 -38.13 -27.08
CA LEU A 6 3.97 -37.20 -26.46
C LEU A 6 4.75 -36.04 -25.84
N THR A 7 4.54 -34.84 -26.36
CA THR A 7 4.98 -33.58 -25.75
C THR A 7 3.91 -33.15 -24.75
N ALA A 8 4.19 -33.24 -23.46
CA ALA A 8 3.33 -32.66 -22.42
C ALA A 8 3.57 -31.14 -22.38
N ALA A 9 2.57 -30.36 -22.78
CA ALA A 9 2.58 -28.91 -22.63
C ALA A 9 2.32 -28.56 -21.15
N PHE A 10 3.33 -28.03 -20.48
CA PHE A 10 3.21 -27.48 -19.14
C PHE A 10 2.54 -26.10 -19.25
N VAL A 11 1.25 -26.04 -18.93
CA VAL A 11 0.50 -24.77 -18.87
C VAL A 11 0.84 -24.10 -17.54
N CYS A 12 1.74 -23.11 -17.58
CA CYS A 12 1.94 -22.19 -16.47
C CYS A 12 0.67 -21.33 -16.32
N ALA A 13 -0.16 -21.62 -15.32
CA ALA A 13 -1.19 -20.69 -14.89
C ALA A 13 -0.51 -19.43 -14.34
N ALA A 14 -0.72 -18.29 -15.01
CA ALA A 14 -0.31 -16.99 -14.52
C ALA A 14 -1.13 -16.66 -13.27
N GLY A 15 -0.60 -16.98 -12.09
CA GLY A 15 -1.12 -16.45 -10.84
C GLY A 15 -0.93 -14.94 -10.83
N GLY A 16 -2.00 -14.17 -10.59
CA GLY A 16 -1.88 -12.75 -10.33
C GLY A 16 -0.89 -12.52 -9.19
N ALA A 17 0.08 -11.63 -9.38
CA ALA A 17 1.01 -11.25 -8.34
C ALA A 17 0.24 -10.48 -7.26
N TYR A 18 -0.05 -11.13 -6.13
CA TYR A 18 -0.50 -10.43 -4.94
C TYR A 18 0.71 -9.69 -4.36
N ALA A 19 0.55 -8.39 -4.07
CA ALA A 19 1.60 -7.67 -3.35
C ALA A 19 1.73 -8.25 -1.94
N ALA A 20 2.96 -8.39 -1.46
CA ALA A 20 3.20 -8.90 -0.11
C ALA A 20 2.66 -7.90 0.92
N PRO A 21 2.26 -8.32 2.13
CA PRO A 21 1.90 -7.40 3.20
C PRO A 21 3.07 -6.46 3.55
N SER A 22 2.74 -5.27 4.04
CA SER A 22 3.75 -4.33 4.55
C SER A 22 4.45 -4.88 5.79
N THR A 23 5.73 -4.56 5.96
CA THR A 23 6.58 -5.03 7.07
C THR A 23 7.29 -3.92 7.84
N PHE A 24 7.33 -2.69 7.30
CA PHE A 24 8.03 -1.56 7.92
C PHE A 24 7.57 -1.28 9.36
N GLN A 25 6.30 -1.51 9.68
CA GLN A 25 5.72 -1.32 11.01
C GLN A 25 6.42 -2.12 12.13
N GLN A 26 7.20 -3.15 11.77
CA GLN A 26 7.98 -3.93 12.74
C GLN A 26 9.23 -3.19 13.23
N THR A 27 9.74 -2.24 12.45
CA THR A 27 11.02 -1.54 12.71
C THR A 27 10.92 -0.03 12.60
N CYS A 28 9.71 0.49 12.36
CA CYS A 28 9.42 1.91 12.30
C CYS A 28 8.42 2.32 13.38
N SER A 29 8.45 3.59 13.76
CA SER A 29 7.61 4.23 14.77
C SER A 29 7.15 5.60 14.28
N ASN A 30 6.23 6.24 15.00
CA ASN A 30 5.64 7.54 14.60
C ASN A 30 5.10 7.50 13.17
N ILE A 31 4.38 6.42 12.86
CA ILE A 31 3.85 6.15 11.53
C ILE A 31 2.58 6.97 11.36
N GLU A 32 2.57 7.84 10.37
CA GLU A 32 1.47 8.76 10.13
C GLU A 32 1.22 8.97 8.64
N PHE A 33 -0.01 9.34 8.31
CA PHE A 33 -0.32 9.86 7.00
C PHE A 33 0.35 11.22 6.80
N ALA A 34 0.95 11.44 5.63
CA ALA A 34 1.58 12.70 5.27
C ALA A 34 1.20 13.13 3.86
N TYR A 35 1.11 14.44 3.66
CA TYR A 35 1.08 15.03 2.32
C TYR A 35 2.52 15.32 1.87
N LEU A 36 2.96 14.66 0.80
CA LEU A 36 4.26 14.88 0.17
C LEU A 36 4.05 15.76 -1.06
N GLY A 37 3.92 17.07 -0.82
CA GLY A 37 3.40 17.99 -1.83
C GLY A 37 1.90 17.78 -2.04
N SER A 38 1.47 17.41 -3.25
CA SER A 38 0.08 17.05 -3.56
C SER A 38 -0.23 15.57 -3.40
N ASP A 39 0.78 14.76 -3.14
CA ASP A 39 0.68 13.31 -3.12
C ASP A 39 0.41 12.79 -1.70
N ALA A 40 -0.34 11.69 -1.63
CA ALA A 40 -0.57 10.95 -0.41
C ALA A 40 0.67 10.10 -0.08
N GLY A 41 1.15 10.14 1.16
CA GLY A 41 2.32 9.41 1.59
C GLY A 41 2.22 8.89 3.02
N VAL A 42 3.20 8.06 3.37
CA VAL A 42 3.48 7.64 4.74
C VAL A 42 4.73 8.36 5.20
N ALA A 43 4.71 8.92 6.41
CA ALA A 43 5.90 9.36 7.13
C ALA A 43 6.11 8.46 8.35
N ALA A 44 7.37 8.16 8.65
CA ALA A 44 7.74 7.36 9.81
C ALA A 44 9.17 7.64 10.26
N THR A 45 9.51 7.19 11.46
CA THR A 45 10.90 7.05 11.94
C THR A 45 11.28 5.58 11.91
N CYS A 46 12.18 5.19 11.02
CA CYS A 46 12.59 3.81 10.80
C CYS A 46 14.01 3.55 11.30
N LEU A 47 14.26 2.36 11.85
CA LEU A 47 15.60 1.97 12.29
C LEU A 47 16.45 1.53 11.09
N THR A 48 17.71 2.00 11.04
CA THR A 48 18.74 1.45 10.15
C THR A 48 19.17 0.05 10.61
N ALA A 49 19.95 -0.66 9.79
CA ALA A 49 20.53 -1.95 10.15
C ALA A 49 21.47 -1.85 11.38
N ALA A 50 22.06 -0.67 11.62
CA ALA A 50 22.84 -0.37 12.81
C ALA A 50 21.99 0.01 14.04
N GLY A 51 20.66 0.06 13.89
CA GLY A 51 19.72 0.43 14.96
C GLY A 51 19.57 1.93 15.18
N ALA A 52 20.12 2.79 14.30
CA ALA A 52 19.96 4.23 14.41
C ALA A 52 18.61 4.67 13.82
N PRO A 53 17.88 5.63 14.43
CA PRO A 53 16.64 6.13 13.86
C PRO A 53 16.89 7.04 12.65
N ASN A 54 16.07 6.90 11.61
CA ASN A 54 16.05 7.75 10.43
C ASN A 54 14.61 8.19 10.13
N GLN A 55 14.39 9.49 10.00
CA GLN A 55 13.09 10.01 9.57
C GLN A 55 12.98 9.87 8.05
N THR A 56 11.90 9.25 7.59
CA THR A 56 11.72 8.90 6.19
C THR A 56 10.26 9.03 5.80
N SER A 57 10.01 9.25 4.51
CA SER A 57 8.67 9.35 3.96
C SER A 57 8.63 8.82 2.54
N ILE A 58 7.51 8.23 2.15
CA ILE A 58 7.31 7.72 0.79
C ILE A 58 5.90 8.01 0.29
N VAL A 59 5.77 8.28 -1.01
CA VAL A 59 4.48 8.41 -1.68
C VAL A 59 3.82 7.05 -1.78
N VAL A 60 2.54 6.95 -1.40
CA VAL A 60 1.73 5.75 -1.60
C VAL A 60 1.06 5.84 -2.97
N PRO A 61 1.44 5.00 -3.95
CA PRO A 61 0.83 5.02 -5.27
C PRO A 61 -0.47 4.20 -5.31
N GLY A 62 -1.24 4.41 -6.37
CA GLY A 62 -2.26 3.46 -6.79
C GLY A 62 -3.48 3.34 -5.89
N ILE A 63 -3.91 4.43 -5.24
CA ILE A 63 -5.16 4.45 -4.49
C ILE A 63 -6.09 5.54 -5.05
N SER A 64 -7.33 5.17 -5.36
CA SER A 64 -8.39 6.07 -5.80
C SER A 64 -9.62 5.99 -4.90
N ASN A 65 -10.50 7.00 -5.01
CA ASN A 65 -11.84 6.95 -4.45
C ASN A 65 -12.83 6.63 -5.58
N GLU A 66 -13.44 5.45 -5.52
CA GLU A 66 -14.53 5.04 -6.40
C GLU A 66 -15.86 5.11 -5.64
N ASN A 67 -16.60 6.21 -5.89
CA ASN A 67 -17.93 6.45 -5.34
C ASN A 67 -18.04 6.24 -3.81
N GLY A 68 -17.07 6.79 -3.06
CA GLY A 68 -17.00 6.70 -1.61
C GLY A 68 -16.16 5.53 -1.08
N THR A 69 -15.60 4.68 -1.94
CA THR A 69 -14.80 3.51 -1.55
C THR A 69 -13.35 3.66 -2.01
N LEU A 70 -12.38 3.39 -1.13
CA LEU A 70 -10.98 3.32 -1.53
C LEU A 70 -10.73 2.07 -2.36
N THR A 71 -10.10 2.23 -3.52
CA THR A 71 -9.80 1.14 -4.45
C THR A 71 -8.36 1.22 -4.94
N ARG A 72 -7.82 0.08 -5.37
CA ARG A 72 -6.52 0.06 -6.04
C ARG A 72 -6.65 0.56 -7.47
N SER A 73 -5.80 1.50 -7.83
CA SER A 73 -5.67 2.05 -9.17
C SER A 73 -4.24 1.87 -9.69
N GLY A 74 -4.06 2.04 -10.99
CA GLY A 74 -2.72 2.23 -11.54
C GLY A 74 -2.20 3.66 -11.28
N GLY A 75 -0.88 3.82 -11.21
CA GLY A 75 -0.24 5.14 -11.20
C GLY A 75 -0.28 5.87 -9.85
N ALA A 76 -0.40 7.20 -9.89
CA ALA A 76 -0.40 8.04 -8.69
C ALA A 76 -1.75 8.00 -7.96
N SER A 77 -1.72 8.11 -6.64
CA SER A 77 -2.93 8.18 -5.83
C SER A 77 -3.71 9.47 -6.04
N SER A 78 -5.04 9.36 -6.02
CA SER A 78 -5.95 10.48 -6.25
C SER A 78 -7.05 10.63 -5.20
N PHE A 79 -7.23 9.63 -4.33
CA PHE A 79 -8.29 9.62 -3.29
C PHE A 79 -8.24 10.88 -2.40
N GLN A 80 -7.05 11.37 -2.09
CA GLN A 80 -6.81 12.53 -1.22
C GLN A 80 -7.44 13.84 -1.72
N LYS A 81 -7.86 13.89 -2.99
CA LYS A 81 -8.60 15.02 -3.57
C LYS A 81 -10.07 15.05 -3.16
N SER A 82 -10.60 13.91 -2.73
CA SER A 82 -12.04 13.69 -2.50
C SER A 82 -12.36 13.08 -1.14
N CYS A 83 -11.36 12.59 -0.41
CA CYS A 83 -11.49 12.06 0.94
C CYS A 83 -10.91 13.02 1.99
N GLY A 84 -11.45 12.96 3.21
CA GLY A 84 -10.94 13.64 4.40
C GLY A 84 -10.79 12.67 5.57
N ASN A 85 -10.33 13.17 6.72
CA ASN A 85 -10.05 12.38 7.92
C ASN A 85 -9.20 11.14 7.59
N ILE A 86 -8.14 11.35 6.81
CA ILE A 86 -7.26 10.29 6.34
C ILE A 86 -6.28 9.95 7.45
N ASP A 87 -6.13 8.66 7.73
CA ASP A 87 -5.25 8.16 8.79
C ASP A 87 -4.62 6.81 8.39
N ILE A 88 -3.54 6.45 9.08
CA ILE A 88 -2.89 5.13 8.97
C ILE A 88 -3.13 4.35 10.24
N GLN A 89 -3.83 3.24 10.13
CA GLN A 89 -4.10 2.32 11.22
C GLN A 89 -3.25 1.08 11.10
N ILE A 90 -2.57 0.73 12.19
CA ILE A 90 -1.73 -0.46 12.27
C ILE A 90 -2.44 -1.50 13.12
N THR A 91 -2.75 -2.65 12.53
CA THR A 91 -3.39 -3.76 13.22
C THR A 91 -2.33 -4.79 13.61
N GLY A 92 -1.64 -4.53 14.72
CA GLY A 92 -0.55 -5.38 15.22
C GLY A 92 0.56 -5.56 14.18
N THR A 93 0.96 -6.80 13.93
CA THR A 93 1.91 -7.14 12.86
C THR A 93 1.23 -7.49 11.53
N ALA A 94 -0.11 -7.54 11.51
CA ALA A 94 -0.89 -8.21 10.46
C ALA A 94 -1.23 -7.33 9.25
N GLY A 95 -1.26 -5.99 9.40
CA GLY A 95 -1.57 -5.12 8.28
C GLY A 95 -1.52 -3.64 8.62
N VAL A 96 -1.25 -2.84 7.59
CA VAL A 96 -1.22 -1.38 7.64
C VAL A 96 -2.34 -0.87 6.74
N PHE A 97 -3.32 -0.19 7.33
CA PHE A 97 -4.54 0.23 6.64
C PHE A 97 -4.59 1.74 6.53
N LEU A 98 -4.82 2.24 5.32
CA LEU A 98 -5.24 3.62 5.12
C LEU A 98 -6.74 3.70 5.32
N THR A 99 -7.18 4.51 6.27
CA THR A 99 -8.60 4.78 6.52
C THR A 99 -8.94 6.20 6.13
N ALA A 100 -10.16 6.42 5.65
CA ALA A 100 -10.62 7.74 5.26
C ALA A 100 -12.15 7.85 5.25
N LEU A 101 -12.64 9.10 5.24
CA LEU A 101 -14.00 9.45 4.88
C LEU A 101 -14.03 9.97 3.44
N CYS A 102 -14.51 9.17 2.50
CA CYS A 102 -14.48 9.46 1.07
C CYS A 102 -15.86 9.92 0.55
N ARG A 103 -15.87 10.97 -0.28
CA ARG A 103 -17.12 11.46 -0.87
C ARG A 103 -17.60 10.57 -2.02
N ASP A 104 -18.89 10.25 -2.03
CA ASP A 104 -19.58 9.57 -3.14
C ASP A 104 -20.07 10.57 -4.21
N GLY A 105 -20.62 10.07 -5.33
CA GLY A 105 -21.15 10.89 -6.41
C GLY A 105 -22.38 11.74 -6.05
N ASN A 106 -23.01 11.45 -4.91
CA ASN A 106 -24.13 12.22 -4.36
C ASN A 106 -23.66 13.26 -3.32
N GLY A 107 -22.37 13.29 -3.01
CA GLY A 107 -21.76 14.19 -2.02
C GLY A 107 -21.78 13.67 -0.57
N ASN A 108 -22.26 12.45 -0.31
CA ASN A 108 -22.20 11.87 1.03
C ASN A 108 -20.80 11.37 1.34
N SER A 109 -20.41 11.38 2.61
CA SER A 109 -19.12 10.82 3.06
C SER A 109 -19.31 9.38 3.56
N GLN A 110 -18.48 8.47 3.04
CA GLN A 110 -18.48 7.06 3.39
C GLN A 110 -17.17 6.71 4.11
N SER A 111 -17.28 5.97 5.22
CA SER A 111 -16.09 5.43 5.90
C SER A 111 -15.55 4.25 5.11
N THR A 112 -14.27 4.27 4.78
CA THR A 112 -13.64 3.25 3.96
C THR A 112 -12.19 3.05 4.39
N SER A 113 -11.65 1.87 4.09
CA SER A 113 -10.29 1.47 4.43
C SER A 113 -9.70 0.59 3.35
N ILE A 114 -8.40 0.71 3.11
CA ILE A 114 -7.66 -0.15 2.20
C ILE A 114 -6.30 -0.49 2.79
N GLU A 115 -5.82 -1.71 2.56
CA GLU A 115 -4.47 -2.09 2.99
C GLU A 115 -3.41 -1.43 2.11
N ILE A 116 -2.37 -0.87 2.75
CA ILE A 116 -1.12 -0.50 2.11
C ILE A 116 -0.25 -1.75 2.11
N GLU A 117 -0.04 -2.33 0.93
CA GLU A 117 0.77 -3.53 0.73
C GLU A 117 2.18 -3.15 0.24
N GLY A 118 3.15 -4.04 0.46
CA GLY A 118 4.49 -3.98 -0.10
C GLY A 118 5.46 -3.05 0.60
N LEU A 119 5.02 -2.23 1.55
CA LEU A 119 5.88 -1.23 2.17
C LEU A 119 6.82 -1.86 3.22
N GLY A 120 8.12 -1.74 2.99
CA GLY A 120 9.20 -2.20 3.84
C GLY A 120 10.09 -1.08 4.36
N ASN A 121 11.01 -1.45 5.26
CA ASN A 121 12.11 -0.60 5.72
C ASN A 121 13.42 -1.14 5.14
N ASN A 122 14.07 -0.35 4.28
CA ASN A 122 15.37 -0.62 3.69
C ASN A 122 16.44 0.30 4.31
N ASP A 123 17.13 -0.21 5.32
CA ASP A 123 18.20 0.47 6.07
C ASP A 123 17.79 1.89 6.55
N GLY A 124 16.62 1.99 7.18
CA GLY A 124 16.06 3.24 7.68
C GLY A 124 15.25 4.03 6.66
N ASN A 125 15.08 3.53 5.42
CA ASN A 125 14.29 4.20 4.37
C ASN A 125 13.05 3.39 4.02
N LEU A 126 11.89 4.04 3.93
CA LEU A 126 10.68 3.42 3.42
C LEU A 126 10.83 3.08 1.93
N ALA A 127 10.43 1.87 1.53
CA ALA A 127 10.50 1.39 0.14
C ALA A 127 9.43 0.32 -0.15
N PHE A 128 8.89 0.30 -1.38
CA PHE A 128 8.04 -0.78 -1.89
C PHE A 128 8.87 -1.91 -2.52
#